data_AF-A0A8J5UQY2-F1
#
_entry.id   AF-A0A8J5UQY2-F1
#
_cell.length_a   1.000
_cell.length_b   1.000
_cell.length_c   1.000
_cell.angle_alpha   90.00
_cell.angle_beta   90.00
_cell.angle_gamma   90.00
#
_symmetry.space_group_name_H-M   'P 1'
#
loop_
_entity.id
_entity.type
_entity.pdbx_description
1 polymer ?
#
loop_
_entity_poly.entity_id
_entity_poly.type
_entity_poly.pdbx_seq_one_letter_code
_entity_poly.pdbx_strand_id
1 'polypeptide(L)'
;MASGQFEVMQDRRLMQDDRRGLEQGVIDNLLTNHQFMLVLEKKKQSCSSSPVPNHPAGTLSIGGLLASEELLHPLVAMHPHPSSDIDYNGHFSPLRFDLPVDLSIVNLRVFPVPEGAGKGVGMVLHREPIDICWSEELISSRFNISNNGEINLTKFFNFIEDWTISEAPLTFSNVGPSLKSPTINLCPHQLSAILFHKTQS
;
A
#
# COMPACT_ATOMS: atom_id res chain seq x y z
N MET A 1 4.66 -30.92 -9.34
CA MET A 1 4.15 -29.76 -10.10
C MET A 1 3.86 -30.15 -11.55
N ALA A 2 2.67 -29.82 -12.04
CA ALA A 2 2.22 -29.98 -13.42
C ALA A 2 1.51 -28.72 -13.94
N SER A 3 1.27 -28.64 -15.24
CA SER A 3 0.58 -27.48 -15.85
C SER A 3 -0.79 -27.25 -15.22
N GLY A 4 -1.10 -25.99 -14.88
CA GLY A 4 -2.37 -25.58 -14.27
C GLY A 4 -2.47 -25.81 -12.75
N GLN A 5 -1.39 -26.19 -12.09
CA GLN A 5 -1.37 -26.39 -10.63
C GLN A 5 -0.72 -25.22 -9.91
N PHE A 6 -1.28 -24.86 -8.76
CA PHE A 6 -0.65 -24.02 -7.75
C PHE A 6 -0.54 -24.83 -6.46
N GLU A 7 0.63 -24.82 -5.82
CA GLU A 7 0.85 -25.47 -4.53
C GLU A 7 1.54 -24.49 -3.58
N VAL A 8 1.12 -24.49 -2.31
CA VAL A 8 1.69 -23.63 -1.25
C VAL A 8 1.96 -24.48 -0.02
N MET A 9 3.22 -24.52 0.41
CA MET A 9 3.63 -25.18 1.65
C MET A 9 3.07 -24.42 2.86
N GLN A 10 2.40 -25.12 3.77
CA GLN A 10 1.78 -24.51 4.96
C GLN A 10 2.74 -24.52 6.16
N ASP A 11 3.27 -25.69 6.51
CA ASP A 11 4.22 -25.86 7.60
C ASP A 11 5.19 -27.01 7.28
N ARG A 12 6.31 -27.07 8.01
CA ARG A 12 7.30 -28.16 7.93
C ARG A 12 7.80 -28.52 9.31
N ARG A 13 7.84 -29.82 9.59
CA ARG A 13 8.49 -30.41 10.77
C ARG A 13 9.66 -31.26 10.32
N LEU A 14 10.86 -30.98 10.85
CA LEU A 14 12.08 -31.68 10.47
C LEU A 14 12.83 -32.16 11.71
N MET A 15 13.15 -33.45 11.74
CA MET A 15 13.84 -34.08 12.88
C MET A 15 15.37 -33.97 12.80
N GLN A 16 15.91 -33.43 11.70
CA GLN A 16 17.35 -33.38 11.42
C GLN A 16 17.79 -31.94 11.14
N ASP A 17 18.99 -31.63 11.58
CA ASP A 17 19.70 -30.40 11.24
C ASP A 17 20.21 -30.43 9.79
N ASP A 18 20.24 -29.28 9.14
CA ASP A 18 20.70 -29.12 7.76
C ASP A 18 22.19 -28.72 7.64
N ARG A 19 22.91 -28.73 8.77
CA ARG A 19 24.35 -28.44 8.91
C ARG A 19 24.74 -27.02 8.49
N ARG A 20 23.84 -26.05 8.71
CA ARG A 20 24.09 -24.62 8.47
C ARG A 20 24.34 -23.82 9.75
N GLY A 21 24.60 -24.49 10.87
CA GLY A 21 24.97 -23.87 12.15
C GLY A 21 23.81 -23.62 13.10
N LEU A 22 22.60 -24.10 12.78
CA LEU A 22 21.47 -24.10 13.72
C LEU A 22 21.57 -25.26 14.71
N GLU A 23 22.14 -26.40 14.29
CA GLU A 23 22.44 -27.59 15.10
C GLU A 23 21.21 -28.26 15.74
N GLN A 24 20.03 -28.07 15.14
CA GLN A 24 18.79 -28.73 15.55
C GLN A 24 17.82 -28.83 14.36
N GLY A 25 16.87 -29.76 14.47
CA GLY A 25 15.71 -29.80 13.59
C GLY A 25 14.67 -28.72 13.92
N VAL A 26 13.60 -28.65 13.13
CA VAL A 26 12.40 -27.83 13.41
C VAL A 26 11.32 -28.74 13.98
N ILE A 27 11.18 -28.76 15.30
CA ILE A 27 10.29 -29.68 16.04
C ILE A 27 9.34 -28.97 17.02
N ASP A 28 9.33 -27.65 16.96
CA ASP A 28 8.63 -26.71 17.84
C ASP A 28 7.40 -26.10 17.15
N ASN A 29 6.83 -26.80 16.15
CA ASN A 29 5.64 -26.36 15.43
C ASN A 29 4.48 -26.02 16.39
N LEU A 30 3.88 -24.86 16.16
CA LEU A 30 2.64 -24.42 16.80
C LEU A 30 1.56 -24.26 15.72
N LEU A 31 0.29 -24.33 16.13
CA LEU A 31 -0.82 -24.11 15.22
C LEU A 31 -0.75 -22.70 14.64
N THR A 32 -0.63 -22.61 13.32
CA THR A 32 -0.65 -21.35 12.56
C THR A 32 -1.90 -21.29 11.70
N ASN A 33 -2.63 -20.19 11.76
CA ASN A 33 -3.82 -19.99 10.92
C ASN A 33 -3.43 -19.26 9.62
N HIS A 34 -3.38 -19.99 8.52
CA HIS A 34 -3.10 -19.41 7.21
C HIS A 34 -4.40 -18.97 6.52
N GLN A 35 -4.40 -17.77 5.95
CA GLN A 35 -5.52 -17.20 5.21
C GLN A 35 -5.09 -16.89 3.78
N PHE A 36 -5.96 -17.22 2.81
CA PHE A 36 -5.71 -17.01 1.39
C PHE A 36 -7.00 -16.55 0.71
N MET A 37 -6.86 -15.81 -0.39
CA MET A 37 -7.96 -15.51 -1.29
C MET A 37 -7.62 -16.07 -2.67
N LEU A 38 -8.53 -16.88 -3.23
CA LEU A 38 -8.39 -17.42 -4.57
C LEU A 38 -9.23 -16.57 -5.53
N VAL A 39 -8.56 -15.85 -6.42
CA VAL A 39 -9.20 -14.99 -7.42
C VAL A 39 -9.16 -15.69 -8.77
N LEU A 40 -10.33 -16.01 -9.32
CA LEU A 40 -10.48 -16.59 -10.65
C LEU A 40 -11.09 -15.55 -11.59
N GLU A 41 -10.34 -15.16 -12.63
CA GLU A 41 -10.72 -14.10 -13.55
C GLU A 41 -10.71 -14.54 -14.99
N LYS A 42 -11.54 -13.89 -15.81
CA LYS A 42 -11.59 -14.11 -17.25
C LYS A 42 -10.82 -13.00 -17.97
N LYS A 43 -9.80 -13.39 -18.73
CA LYS A 43 -9.07 -12.45 -19.60
C LYS A 43 -9.96 -11.93 -20.73
N LYS A 44 -9.94 -10.61 -20.96
CA LYS A 44 -10.58 -9.95 -22.10
C LYS A 44 -9.93 -10.40 -23.41
N GLN A 45 -10.76 -10.76 -24.40
CA GLN A 45 -10.29 -11.31 -25.68
C GLN A 45 -9.49 -10.33 -26.53
N SER A 46 -9.80 -9.03 -26.47
CA SER A 46 -9.20 -7.99 -27.31
C SER A 46 -8.53 -6.89 -26.48
N CYS A 47 -7.63 -7.27 -25.56
CA CYS A 47 -6.93 -6.31 -24.71
C CYS A 47 -5.61 -5.85 -25.32
N SER A 48 -5.50 -4.57 -25.65
CA SER A 48 -4.30 -3.95 -26.25
C SER A 48 -3.17 -3.67 -25.25
N SER A 49 -3.45 -3.70 -23.94
CA SER A 49 -2.48 -3.42 -22.88
C SER A 49 -1.78 -4.68 -22.34
N SER A 50 -1.91 -5.84 -23.00
CA SER A 50 -1.20 -7.05 -22.58
C SER A 50 0.33 -6.84 -22.70
N PRO A 51 1.12 -7.33 -21.73
CA PRO A 51 2.58 -7.29 -21.83
C PRO A 51 3.06 -7.97 -23.11
N VAL A 52 4.19 -7.50 -23.63
CA VAL A 52 4.88 -8.15 -24.76
C VAL A 52 5.17 -9.62 -24.39
N PRO A 53 5.01 -10.58 -25.31
CA PRO A 53 5.38 -11.97 -25.05
C PRO A 53 6.81 -12.07 -24.47
N ASN A 54 6.98 -12.89 -23.44
CA ASN A 54 8.24 -13.07 -22.68
C ASN A 54 8.69 -11.89 -21.80
N HIS A 55 7.80 -10.96 -21.46
CA HIS A 55 8.10 -10.00 -20.39
C HIS A 55 8.29 -10.74 -19.04
N PRO A 56 9.36 -10.47 -18.27
CA PRO A 56 9.70 -11.25 -17.07
C PRO A 56 8.83 -10.91 -15.85
N ALA A 57 8.10 -9.78 -15.89
CA ALA A 57 7.21 -9.37 -14.81
C ALA A 57 5.73 -9.53 -15.19
N GLY A 58 4.92 -9.85 -14.20
CA GLY A 58 3.45 -9.81 -14.26
C GLY A 58 2.90 -8.81 -13.24
N THR A 59 1.67 -8.37 -13.45
CA THR A 59 0.98 -7.40 -12.59
C THR A 59 -0.38 -7.97 -12.19
N LEU A 60 -0.88 -7.56 -11.03
CA LEU A 60 -2.20 -7.99 -10.57
C LEU A 60 -3.31 -7.28 -11.35
N SER A 61 -4.45 -7.95 -11.45
CA SER A 61 -5.71 -7.31 -11.85
C SER A 61 -6.26 -6.42 -10.73
N ILE A 62 -7.32 -5.66 -11.00
CA ILE A 62 -8.02 -4.91 -9.94
C ILE A 62 -8.54 -5.87 -8.87
N GLY A 63 -9.13 -7.01 -9.26
CA GLY A 63 -9.66 -8.00 -8.32
C GLY A 63 -8.56 -8.62 -7.46
N GLY A 64 -7.43 -8.98 -8.07
CA GLY A 64 -6.27 -9.51 -7.36
C GLY A 64 -5.64 -8.50 -6.40
N LEU A 65 -5.57 -7.22 -6.80
CA LEU A 65 -5.07 -6.15 -5.93
C LEU A 65 -5.98 -5.95 -4.72
N LEU A 66 -7.30 -5.79 -4.93
CA LEU A 66 -8.27 -5.62 -3.84
C LEU A 66 -8.27 -6.82 -2.87
N ALA A 67 -8.18 -8.03 -3.42
CA ALA A 67 -8.05 -9.26 -2.62
C ALA A 67 -6.80 -9.26 -1.73
N SER A 68 -5.67 -8.79 -2.26
CA SER A 68 -4.42 -8.67 -1.51
C SER A 68 -4.52 -7.60 -0.43
N GLU A 69 -5.11 -6.44 -0.76
CA GLU A 69 -5.31 -5.35 0.19
C GLU A 69 -6.24 -5.75 1.35
N GLU A 70 -7.31 -6.50 1.09
CA GLU A 70 -8.22 -6.98 2.14
C GLU A 70 -7.51 -7.93 3.13
N LEU A 71 -6.61 -8.79 2.64
CA LEU A 71 -5.84 -9.71 3.48
C LEU A 71 -4.74 -9.01 4.28
N LEU A 72 -4.04 -8.03 3.68
CA LEU A 72 -2.88 -7.37 4.28
C LEU A 72 -3.25 -6.17 5.15
N HIS A 73 -4.36 -5.49 4.83
CA HIS A 73 -4.82 -4.27 5.49
C HIS A 73 -6.32 -4.35 5.86
N PRO A 74 -6.72 -5.28 6.75
CA PRO A 74 -8.12 -5.49 7.10
C PRO A 74 -8.70 -4.30 7.88
N LEU A 75 -10.02 -4.15 7.82
CA LEU A 75 -10.75 -3.18 8.63
C LEU A 75 -10.58 -3.49 10.12
N VAL A 76 -10.12 -2.49 10.88
CA VAL A 76 -9.97 -2.61 12.34
C VAL A 76 -11.27 -2.20 13.03
N ALA A 77 -12.01 -3.18 13.54
CA ALA A 77 -13.19 -2.93 14.36
C ALA A 77 -12.77 -2.59 15.80
N MET A 78 -13.14 -1.41 16.29
CA MET A 78 -12.91 -0.98 17.67
C MET A 78 -14.25 -0.97 18.42
N HIS A 79 -14.25 -1.39 19.69
CA HIS A 79 -15.45 -1.38 20.53
C HIS A 79 -15.29 -0.35 21.65
N PRO A 80 -16.18 0.65 21.74
CA PRO A 80 -16.08 1.68 22.76
C PRO A 80 -16.37 1.09 24.15
N HIS A 81 -15.74 1.67 25.17
CA HIS A 81 -16.04 1.29 26.54
C HIS A 81 -17.34 1.98 26.99
N PRO A 82 -18.31 1.26 27.59
CA PRO A 82 -19.65 1.77 27.84
C PRO A 82 -19.74 2.88 28.90
N SER A 83 -18.67 3.21 29.61
CA SER A 83 -18.68 4.20 30.71
C SER A 83 -18.26 5.62 30.32
N SER A 84 -17.99 5.88 29.04
CA SER A 84 -17.61 7.21 28.58
C SER A 84 -18.82 7.95 28.01
N ASP A 85 -19.25 9.01 28.70
CA ASP A 85 -20.22 10.02 28.19
C ASP A 85 -19.56 10.92 27.11
N ILE A 86 -18.90 10.30 26.12
CA ILE A 86 -18.28 11.00 25.00
C ILE A 86 -19.27 10.96 23.83
N ASP A 87 -19.71 12.14 23.39
CA ASP A 87 -20.44 12.29 22.13
C ASP A 87 -19.47 12.09 20.96
N TYR A 88 -19.54 10.91 20.33
CA TYR A 88 -18.69 10.57 19.20
C TYR A 88 -19.28 11.11 17.90
N ASN A 89 -18.45 11.77 17.09
CA ASN A 89 -18.81 12.00 15.69
C ASN A 89 -18.97 10.65 14.97
N GLY A 90 -20.11 10.42 14.32
CA GLY A 90 -20.42 9.15 13.65
C GLY A 90 -19.55 8.82 12.43
N HIS A 91 -18.68 9.74 11.99
CA HIS A 91 -17.80 9.57 10.85
C HIS A 91 -16.56 10.46 10.97
N PHE A 92 -15.41 9.93 10.59
CA PHE A 92 -14.16 10.68 10.43
C PHE A 92 -13.48 10.24 9.12
N SER A 93 -13.21 11.19 8.23
CA SER A 93 -12.34 10.97 7.07
C SER A 93 -11.15 11.94 7.15
N PRO A 94 -9.91 11.43 7.25
CA PRO A 94 -8.73 12.28 7.23
C PRO A 94 -8.45 12.85 5.83
N LEU A 95 -8.92 12.17 4.77
CA LEU A 95 -8.73 12.55 3.38
C LEU A 95 -9.90 13.39 2.86
N ARG A 96 -9.62 14.42 2.05
CA ARG A 96 -10.68 15.22 1.38
C ARG A 96 -11.33 14.49 0.21
N PHE A 97 -10.66 13.48 -0.34
CA PHE A 97 -11.11 12.70 -1.50
C PHE A 97 -10.55 11.27 -1.42
N ASP A 98 -11.26 10.33 -2.03
CA ASP A 98 -10.80 8.95 -2.13
C ASP A 98 -9.65 8.83 -3.14
N LEU A 99 -8.62 8.08 -2.77
CA LEU A 99 -7.50 7.82 -3.67
C LEU A 99 -7.92 6.84 -4.77
N PRO A 100 -7.36 6.99 -6.00
CA PRO A 100 -7.52 5.97 -7.03
C PRO A 100 -7.06 4.59 -6.53
N VAL A 101 -7.64 3.52 -7.07
CA VAL A 101 -7.38 2.14 -6.60
C VAL A 101 -5.92 1.70 -6.82
N ASP A 102 -5.23 2.31 -7.79
CA ASP A 102 -3.83 2.08 -8.06
C ASP A 102 -2.89 2.89 -7.16
N LEU A 103 -3.40 3.63 -6.18
CA LEU A 103 -2.60 4.47 -5.30
C LEU A 103 -2.82 4.14 -3.82
N SER A 104 -1.74 3.84 -3.10
CA SER A 104 -1.78 3.54 -1.68
C SER A 104 -0.82 4.42 -0.87
N ILE A 105 -1.24 4.76 0.36
CA ILE A 105 -0.37 5.34 1.38
C ILE A 105 0.23 4.18 2.18
N VAL A 106 1.42 3.73 1.79
CA VAL A 106 2.09 2.58 2.44
C VAL A 106 2.74 2.95 3.78
N ASN A 107 2.94 4.25 4.04
CA ASN A 107 3.42 4.73 5.33
C ASN A 107 2.94 6.16 5.60
N LEU A 108 2.48 6.42 6.82
CA LEU A 108 2.19 7.75 7.32
C LEU A 108 2.66 7.84 8.77
N ARG A 109 3.65 8.69 9.05
CA ARG A 109 4.28 8.75 10.37
C ARG A 109 4.60 10.18 10.78
N VAL A 110 4.43 10.45 12.07
CA VAL A 110 4.83 11.71 12.71
C VAL A 110 6.18 11.54 13.38
N PHE A 111 7.15 12.42 13.11
CA PHE A 111 8.48 12.35 13.74
C PHE A 111 9.12 13.75 13.86
N PRO A 112 10.09 13.93 14.78
CA PRO A 112 10.92 15.12 14.79
C PRO A 112 11.75 15.17 13.51
N VAL A 113 11.64 16.26 12.76
CA VAL A 113 12.31 16.41 11.47
C VAL A 113 13.82 16.55 11.73
N PRO A 114 14.66 15.83 10.96
CA PRO A 114 16.10 16.08 10.95
C PRO A 114 16.41 17.57 10.70
N GLU A 115 17.56 18.06 11.14
CA GLU A 115 18.03 19.43 10.84
C GLU A 115 17.21 20.57 11.48
N GLY A 116 16.37 20.28 12.48
CA GLY A 116 15.78 21.31 13.35
C GLY A 116 14.43 21.89 12.89
N ALA A 117 13.81 21.35 11.84
CA ALA A 117 12.50 21.78 11.35
C ALA A 117 11.29 21.31 12.21
N GLY A 118 11.46 21.18 13.53
CA GLY A 118 10.38 20.84 14.46
C GLY A 118 9.77 19.45 14.25
N LYS A 119 8.44 19.35 14.34
CA LYS A 119 7.68 18.11 14.09
C LYS A 119 7.18 18.09 12.65
N GLY A 120 7.29 16.94 12.00
CA GLY A 120 6.81 16.74 10.64
C GLY A 120 6.04 15.44 10.49
N VAL A 121 5.37 15.31 9.36
CA VAL A 121 4.65 14.12 8.91
C VAL A 121 5.35 13.61 7.66
N GLY A 122 5.91 12.42 7.72
CA GLY A 122 6.39 11.72 6.53
C GLY A 122 5.31 10.81 5.98
N MET A 123 5.14 10.85 4.66
CA MET A 123 4.21 10.03 3.91
C MET A 123 4.96 9.31 2.80
N VAL A 124 4.71 8.01 2.64
CA VAL A 124 5.20 7.24 1.51
C VAL A 124 4.00 6.80 0.68
N LEU A 125 4.00 7.20 -0.59
CA LEU A 125 3.01 6.82 -1.59
C LEU A 125 3.58 5.72 -2.48
N HIS A 126 2.75 4.75 -2.82
CA HIS A 126 3.02 3.75 -3.84
C HIS A 126 1.95 3.82 -4.92
N ARG A 127 2.35 3.71 -6.19
CA ARG A 127 1.41 3.47 -7.28
C ARG A 127 1.55 2.04 -7.81
N GLU A 128 0.55 1.21 -7.57
CA GLU A 128 0.50 -0.17 -8.04
C GLU A 128 0.20 -0.21 -9.56
N PRO A 129 0.89 -1.01 -10.37
CA PRO A 129 0.48 -1.26 -11.73
C PRO A 129 -0.62 -2.32 -11.78
N ILE A 130 -1.62 -2.05 -12.58
CA ILE A 130 -2.81 -2.88 -12.70
C ILE A 130 -2.93 -3.43 -14.12
N ASP A 131 -3.14 -4.74 -14.23
CA ASP A 131 -3.52 -5.38 -15.48
C ASP A 131 -5.04 -5.24 -15.71
N ILE A 132 -5.41 -4.25 -16.51
CA ILE A 132 -6.81 -3.98 -16.89
C ILE A 132 -7.41 -5.04 -17.83
N CYS A 133 -6.63 -6.01 -18.31
CA CYS A 133 -7.09 -7.08 -19.18
C CYS A 133 -7.91 -8.16 -18.47
N TRP A 134 -7.84 -8.24 -17.14
CA TRP A 134 -8.51 -9.30 -16.35
C TRP A 134 -9.72 -8.80 -15.55
N SER A 135 -9.92 -7.47 -15.45
CA SER A 135 -11.02 -6.91 -14.66
C SER A 135 -12.38 -7.02 -15.36
N GLU A 136 -13.40 -7.42 -14.61
CA GLU A 136 -14.80 -7.26 -15.00
C GLU A 136 -15.18 -5.79 -15.10
N GLU A 137 -16.13 -5.46 -16.00
CA GLU A 137 -16.60 -4.08 -16.22
C GLU A 137 -17.24 -3.45 -14.98
N LEU A 138 -17.93 -4.26 -14.17
CA LEU A 138 -18.52 -3.82 -12.91
C LEU A 138 -17.47 -3.39 -11.88
N ILE A 139 -16.34 -4.08 -11.81
CA ILE A 139 -15.24 -3.71 -10.90
C ILE A 139 -14.55 -2.45 -11.43
N SER A 140 -14.26 -2.41 -12.73
CA SER A 140 -13.63 -1.23 -13.36
C SER A 140 -14.46 0.04 -13.27
N SER A 141 -15.80 -0.05 -13.19
CA SER A 141 -16.68 1.12 -13.06
C SER A 141 -16.81 1.63 -11.61
N ARG A 142 -16.55 0.78 -10.60
CA ARG A 142 -16.58 1.18 -9.18
C ARG A 142 -15.23 1.72 -8.72
N PHE A 143 -14.14 1.15 -9.21
CA PHE A 143 -12.78 1.49 -8.77
C PHE A 143 -12.04 2.19 -9.90
N ASN A 144 -11.93 3.52 -9.77
CA ASN A 144 -11.25 4.34 -10.76
C ASN A 144 -9.72 4.19 -10.62
N ILE A 145 -9.06 4.01 -11.77
CA ILE A 145 -7.61 4.00 -11.90
C ILE A 145 -7.14 5.41 -12.23
N SER A 146 -6.01 5.86 -11.68
CA SER A 146 -5.41 7.13 -12.02
C SER A 146 -4.95 7.13 -13.49
N ASN A 147 -5.41 8.10 -14.28
CA ASN A 147 -5.02 8.20 -15.69
C ASN A 147 -3.51 8.48 -15.83
N ASN A 148 -3.01 9.49 -15.11
CA ASN A 148 -1.64 9.96 -15.27
C ASN A 148 -0.76 9.68 -14.04
N GLY A 149 -1.34 9.36 -12.88
CA GLY A 149 -0.60 9.30 -11.61
C GLY A 149 -0.48 10.65 -10.91
N GLU A 150 -1.29 11.64 -11.34
CA GLU A 150 -1.27 12.99 -10.79
C GLU A 150 -1.96 13.04 -9.43
N ILE A 151 -1.27 13.60 -8.44
CA ILE A 151 -1.68 13.62 -7.05
C ILE A 151 -1.49 15.02 -6.50
N ASN A 152 -2.57 15.63 -6.03
CA ASN A 152 -2.51 16.93 -5.38
C ASN A 152 -2.38 16.77 -3.85
N LEU A 153 -1.18 17.06 -3.33
CA LEU A 153 -0.81 16.85 -1.93
C LEU A 153 -1.51 17.79 -0.94
N THR A 154 -1.89 19.01 -1.35
CA THR A 154 -2.61 19.94 -0.46
C THR A 154 -4.05 19.52 -0.23
N LYS A 155 -4.57 18.61 -1.06
CA LYS A 155 -5.90 18.03 -0.87
C LYS A 155 -5.91 16.83 0.07
N PHE A 156 -4.75 16.31 0.50
CA PHE A 156 -4.74 15.09 1.34
C PHE A 156 -5.26 15.36 2.73
N PHE A 157 -4.81 16.43 3.38
CA PHE A 157 -5.12 16.67 4.78
C PHE A 157 -5.87 17.97 4.97
N ASN A 158 -6.91 17.92 5.79
CA ASN A 158 -7.69 19.11 6.16
C ASN A 158 -6.91 20.14 6.98
N PHE A 159 -5.76 19.76 7.56
CA PHE A 159 -5.08 20.49 8.64
C PHE A 159 -3.64 20.94 8.31
N ILE A 160 -3.21 20.86 7.04
CA ILE A 160 -1.80 21.04 6.62
C ILE A 160 -1.60 22.29 5.74
N GLU A 161 -2.55 23.23 5.70
CA GLU A 161 -2.52 24.37 4.75
C GLU A 161 -1.25 25.26 4.86
N ASP A 162 -0.65 25.38 6.04
CA ASP A 162 0.54 26.23 6.29
C ASP A 162 1.89 25.48 6.30
N TRP A 163 1.93 24.20 5.90
CA TRP A 163 3.17 23.40 6.02
C TRP A 163 3.98 23.42 4.73
N THR A 164 5.30 23.37 4.89
CA THR A 164 6.24 23.15 3.78
C THR A 164 6.20 21.68 3.39
N ILE A 165 6.12 21.42 2.07
CA ILE A 165 6.17 20.08 1.50
C ILE A 165 7.53 19.90 0.83
N SER A 166 8.29 18.89 1.24
CA SER A 166 9.61 18.59 0.72
C SER A 166 9.69 17.13 0.27
N GLU A 167 10.55 16.86 -0.70
CA GLU A 167 10.95 15.48 -1.00
C GLU A 167 11.80 14.92 0.15
N ALA A 168 11.82 13.60 0.29
CA ALA A 168 12.68 12.92 1.26
C ALA A 168 13.05 11.52 0.74
N PRO A 169 14.14 10.91 1.23
CA PRO A 169 14.35 9.48 1.04
C PRO A 169 13.27 8.68 1.78
N LEU A 170 13.07 7.42 1.40
CA LEU A 170 12.06 6.52 2.00
C LEU A 170 12.22 6.34 3.53
N THR A 171 13.43 6.53 4.04
CA THR A 171 13.74 6.45 5.47
C THR A 171 13.55 7.77 6.22
N PHE A 172 13.34 8.87 5.48
CA PHE A 172 13.29 10.25 5.96
C PHE A 172 14.52 10.66 6.78
N SER A 173 15.71 10.19 6.39
CA SER A 173 16.98 10.50 7.07
C SER A 173 17.42 11.95 6.96
N ASN A 174 16.99 12.65 5.91
CA ASN A 174 17.27 14.06 5.67
C ASN A 174 16.08 14.74 4.96
N VAL A 175 16.11 16.07 4.92
CA VAL A 175 15.11 16.87 4.23
C VAL A 175 15.62 17.16 2.82
N GLY A 176 14.85 16.76 1.81
CA GLY A 176 15.13 17.07 0.41
C GLY A 176 14.63 18.47 0.01
N PRO A 177 14.69 18.81 -1.28
CA PRO A 177 14.22 20.09 -1.78
C PRO A 177 12.71 20.27 -1.53
N SER A 178 12.30 21.49 -1.20
CA SER A 178 10.89 21.86 -1.13
C SER A 178 10.25 21.78 -2.52
N LEU A 179 9.06 21.18 -2.57
CA LEU A 179 8.29 21.04 -3.79
C LEU A 179 7.79 22.40 -4.26
N LYS A 180 8.04 22.72 -5.54
CA LYS A 180 7.56 23.97 -6.18
C LYS A 180 6.07 23.93 -6.51
N SER A 181 5.51 22.72 -6.62
CA SER A 181 4.12 22.46 -6.94
C SER A 181 3.57 21.50 -5.89
N PRO A 182 2.33 21.69 -5.41
CA PRO A 182 1.67 20.74 -4.52
C PRO A 182 1.25 19.46 -5.26
N THR A 183 1.26 19.49 -6.60
CA THR A 183 0.95 18.34 -7.43
C THR A 183 2.21 17.60 -7.81
N ILE A 184 2.22 16.30 -7.53
CA ILE A 184 3.27 15.37 -7.96
C ILE A 184 2.69 14.35 -8.94
N ASN A 185 3.57 13.69 -9.68
CA ASN A 185 3.21 12.61 -10.58
C ASN A 185 3.95 11.32 -10.20
N LEU A 186 3.24 10.22 -10.01
CA LEU A 186 3.81 8.90 -9.74
C LEU A 186 3.63 7.97 -10.94
N CYS A 187 4.73 7.39 -11.41
CA CYS A 187 4.71 6.31 -12.38
C CYS A 187 4.21 5.00 -11.76
N PRO A 188 3.65 4.06 -12.54
CA PRO A 188 3.35 2.72 -12.05
C PRO A 188 4.60 2.03 -11.47
N HIS A 189 4.46 1.29 -10.38
CA HIS A 189 5.53 0.72 -9.53
C HIS A 189 6.46 1.74 -8.84
N GLN A 190 6.13 3.02 -8.82
CA GLN A 190 6.96 4.03 -8.16
C GLN A 190 6.55 4.21 -6.69
N LEU A 191 7.55 4.20 -5.81
CA LEU A 191 7.46 4.70 -4.44
C LEU A 191 7.97 6.14 -4.38
N SER A 192 7.25 7.00 -3.66
CA SER A 192 7.65 8.39 -3.42
C SER A 192 7.47 8.76 -1.96
N ALA A 193 8.49 9.36 -1.36
CA ALA A 193 8.47 9.83 0.03
C ALA A 193 8.39 11.35 0.09
N ILE A 194 7.45 11.84 0.88
CA ILE A 194 7.06 13.23 0.98
C ILE A 194 7.06 13.61 2.45
N LEU A 195 7.68 14.73 2.76
CA LEU A 195 7.76 15.26 4.10
C LEU A 195 6.96 16.56 4.19
N PHE A 196 5.95 16.57 5.05
CA PHE A 196 5.26 17.77 5.47
C PHE A 196 5.91 18.26 6.77
N HIS A 197 6.37 19.50 6.83
CA HIS A 197 6.98 20.07 8.04
C HIS A 197 6.74 21.58 8.16
N LYS A 198 6.94 22.13 9.36
CA LYS A 198 6.94 23.57 9.59
C LYS A 198 8.36 24.04 9.83
N THR A 199 8.79 25.09 9.12
CA THR A 199 10.04 25.79 9.47
C THR A 199 9.86 26.40 10.87
N GLN A 200 10.77 26.12 11.80
CA GLN A 200 10.78 26.84 13.08
C GLN A 200 11.03 28.33 12.78
N SER A 201 10.10 29.18 13.21
CA SER A 201 10.23 30.63 13.27
C SER A 201 11.12 31.05 14.44
#